data_AF-A0A5E7AK93-F1
#
_entry.id   AF-A0A5E7AK93-F1
#
_cell.length_a   1.000
_cell.length_b   1.000
_cell.length_c   1.000
_cell.angle_alpha   90.00
_cell.angle_beta   90.00
_cell.angle_gamma   90.00
#
_symmetry.space_group_name_H-M   'P 1'
#
loop_
_entity.id
_entity.type
_entity.pdbx_description
1 polymer ?
#
loop_
_entity_poly.entity_id
_entity_poly.type
_entity_poly.pdbx_seq_one_letter_code
_entity_poly.pdbx_strand_id
1 'polypeptide(L)'
;MKEMTPIQALIVELATESVRAIDLKRAVARKFPQLEDALYQSALLGLQELDCLVGEENEGEWFFKVLDKTHPDYQPLEYSSEFAETIIAASCGEFVEIDVDDFLAELDVMIAQAQGTDSDSSN
;
A
#
# COMPACT_ATOMS: atom_id res chain seq x y z
N MET A 1 5.07 -27.10 -8.70
CA MET A 1 5.58 -25.71 -8.62
C MET A 1 5.26 -25.05 -9.94
N LYS A 2 4.52 -23.93 -9.98
CA LYS A 2 4.32 -23.19 -11.24
C LYS A 2 5.70 -22.74 -11.73
N GLU A 3 5.97 -22.91 -13.02
CA GLU A 3 7.24 -22.48 -13.61
C GLU A 3 7.33 -20.96 -13.51
N MET A 4 8.23 -20.46 -12.67
CA MET A 4 8.53 -19.03 -12.56
C MET A 4 9.40 -18.62 -13.74
N THR A 5 9.15 -17.43 -14.27
CA THR A 5 10.07 -16.85 -15.26
C THR A 5 11.42 -16.51 -14.58
N PRO A 6 12.52 -16.41 -15.35
CA PRO A 6 13.83 -16.04 -14.78
C PRO A 6 13.82 -14.70 -14.01
N ILE A 7 12.97 -13.76 -14.42
CA ILE A 7 12.81 -12.46 -13.74
C ILE A 7 12.08 -12.65 -12.42
N GLN A 8 10.99 -13.43 -12.41
CA GLN A 8 10.24 -13.74 -11.19
C GLN A 8 11.10 -14.47 -10.17
N ALA A 9 11.88 -15.46 -10.59
CA ALA A 9 12.79 -16.18 -9.72
C ALA A 9 13.84 -15.24 -9.10
N LEU A 10 14.41 -14.33 -9.89
CA LEU A 10 15.34 -13.32 -9.38
C LEU A 10 14.69 -12.37 -8.38
N ILE A 11 13.47 -11.90 -8.66
CA ILE A 11 12.75 -11.00 -7.75
C ILE A 11 12.52 -11.67 -6.40
N VAL A 12 12.08 -12.93 -6.40
CA VAL A 12 11.88 -13.71 -5.17
C VAL A 12 13.19 -13.88 -4.41
N GLU A 13 14.28 -14.24 -5.09
CA GLU A 13 15.61 -14.38 -4.49
C GLU A 13 16.03 -13.09 -3.77
N LEU A 14 15.90 -11.94 -4.44
CA LEU A 14 16.28 -10.63 -3.90
C LEU A 14 15.38 -10.14 -2.76
N ALA A 15 14.12 -10.59 -2.72
CA ALA A 15 13.13 -10.14 -1.74
C ALA A 15 13.02 -11.03 -0.49
N THR A 16 13.91 -12.03 -0.34
CA THR A 16 13.88 -13.01 0.77
C THR A 16 13.88 -12.32 2.15
N GLU A 17 14.69 -11.28 2.33
CA GLU A 17 14.83 -10.54 3.61
C GLU A 17 14.12 -9.18 3.64
N SER A 18 13.17 -8.96 2.73
CA SER A 18 12.66 -7.62 2.38
C SER A 18 13.68 -6.77 1.63
N VAL A 19 13.21 -6.05 0.62
CA VAL A 19 14.05 -5.20 -0.22
C VAL A 19 13.28 -3.96 -0.66
N ARG A 20 13.94 -2.81 -0.63
CA ARG A 20 13.34 -1.56 -1.14
C ARG A 20 13.03 -1.70 -2.62
N ALA A 21 11.86 -1.21 -3.04
CA ALA A 21 11.40 -1.25 -4.42
C ALA A 21 12.42 -0.64 -5.40
N ILE A 22 13.09 0.44 -5.00
CA ILE A 22 14.11 1.10 -5.83
C ILE A 22 15.37 0.24 -6.01
N ASP A 23 15.79 -0.47 -4.96
CA ASP A 23 16.98 -1.31 -4.99
C ASP A 23 16.71 -2.62 -5.75
N LEU A 24 15.52 -3.19 -5.55
CA LEU A 24 15.03 -4.32 -6.33
C LEU A 24 15.01 -4.00 -7.83
N LYS A 25 14.40 -2.87 -8.23
CA LYS A 25 14.35 -2.46 -9.63
C LYS A 25 15.74 -2.28 -10.22
N ARG A 26 16.66 -1.63 -9.48
CA ARG A 26 18.06 -1.46 -9.91
C ARG A 26 18.79 -2.80 -10.06
N ALA A 27 18.62 -3.73 -9.11
CA ALA A 27 19.26 -5.03 -9.14
C ALA A 27 18.75 -5.88 -10.32
N VAL A 28 17.44 -5.89 -10.58
CA VAL A 28 16.84 -6.58 -11.71
C VAL A 28 17.30 -5.94 -13.03
N ALA A 29 17.29 -4.61 -13.15
CA ALA A 29 17.76 -3.91 -14.35
C ALA A 29 19.25 -4.15 -14.64
N ARG A 30 20.10 -4.33 -13.62
CA ARG A 30 21.51 -4.70 -13.82
C ARG A 30 21.68 -6.09 -14.44
N LYS A 31 20.83 -7.05 -14.05
CA LYS A 31 20.89 -8.44 -14.54
C LYS A 31 20.13 -8.62 -15.86
N PHE A 32 19.13 -7.78 -16.11
CA PHE A 32 18.33 -7.74 -17.33
C PHE A 32 18.26 -6.29 -17.88
N PRO A 33 19.34 -5.78 -18.50
CA PRO A 33 19.44 -4.38 -18.93
C PRO A 33 18.50 -3.99 -20.08
N GLN A 34 17.95 -4.97 -20.80
CA GLN A 34 16.96 -4.75 -21.86
C GLN A 34 15.52 -4.96 -21.38
N LEU A 35 15.31 -5.15 -20.08
CA LEU A 35 13.98 -5.37 -19.53
C LEU A 35 13.16 -4.08 -19.61
N GLU A 36 12.01 -4.18 -20.28
CA GLU A 36 11.04 -3.09 -20.28
C GLU A 36 10.34 -2.98 -18.93
N ASP A 37 10.03 -1.75 -18.52
CA ASP A 37 9.34 -1.47 -17.26
C ASP A 37 8.00 -2.21 -17.18
N ALA A 38 7.26 -2.34 -18.29
CA ALA A 38 5.99 -3.07 -18.33
C ALA A 38 6.16 -4.56 -17.97
N LEU A 39 7.22 -5.20 -18.45
CA LEU A 39 7.52 -6.60 -18.15
C LEU A 39 7.96 -6.78 -16.70
N TYR A 40 8.72 -5.83 -16.15
CA TYR A 40 9.07 -5.81 -14.74
C TYR A 40 7.82 -5.71 -13.85
N GLN A 41 6.92 -4.77 -14.16
CA GLN A 41 5.67 -4.60 -13.41
C GLN A 41 4.75 -5.82 -13.54
N SER A 42 4.65 -6.41 -14.73
CA SER A 42 3.89 -7.64 -14.95
C SER A 42 4.48 -8.82 -14.15
N ALA A 43 5.80 -8.91 -14.03
CA ALA A 43 6.45 -9.93 -13.22
C ALA A 43 6.16 -9.76 -11.71
N LEU A 44 6.17 -8.52 -11.21
CA LEU A 44 5.79 -8.21 -9.82
C LEU A 44 4.34 -8.58 -9.55
N LEU A 45 3.42 -8.12 -10.40
CA LEU A 45 1.98 -8.41 -10.25
C LEU A 45 1.73 -9.92 -10.25
N GLY A 46 2.31 -10.65 -11.22
CA GLY A 46 2.16 -12.10 -11.28
C GLY A 46 2.71 -12.82 -10.05
N LEU A 47 3.75 -12.30 -9.38
CA LEU A 47 4.24 -12.86 -8.12
C LEU A 47 3.30 -12.58 -6.94
N GLN A 48 2.65 -11.42 -6.93
CA GLN A 48 1.66 -11.05 -5.91
C GLN A 48 0.38 -11.89 -6.07
N GLU A 49 -0.11 -12.08 -7.29
CA GLU A 49 -1.26 -12.96 -7.59
C GLU A 49 -1.00 -14.43 -7.24
N LEU A 50 0.27 -14.85 -7.27
CA LEU A 50 0.70 -16.18 -6.86
C LEU A 50 0.98 -16.29 -5.36
N ASP A 51 0.70 -15.24 -4.59
CA ASP A 51 1.01 -15.14 -3.16
C ASP A 51 2.46 -15.47 -2.84
N CYS A 52 3.39 -15.14 -3.74
CA CYS A 52 4.83 -15.36 -3.55
C CYS A 52 5.53 -14.10 -3.06
N LEU A 53 4.93 -12.94 -3.28
CA LEU A 53 5.51 -11.63 -2.98
C LEU A 53 4.42 -10.72 -2.43
N VAL A 54 4.76 -9.86 -1.47
CA VAL A 54 3.90 -8.77 -1.01
C VAL A 54 4.66 -7.46 -1.07
N GLY A 55 3.96 -6.39 -1.42
CA GLY A 55 4.47 -5.03 -1.32
C GLY A 55 3.89 -4.37 -0.08
N GLU A 56 4.72 -3.70 0.71
CA GLU A 56 4.29 -2.92 1.86
C GLU A 56 4.96 -1.54 1.85
N GLU A 57 4.23 -0.57 2.37
CA GLU A 57 4.72 0.79 2.54
C GLU A 57 5.11 0.97 4.01
N ASN A 58 6.30 1.54 4.24
CA ASN A 58 6.83 1.83 5.56
C ASN A 58 7.56 3.19 5.53
N GLU A 59 7.07 4.14 6.32
CA GLU A 59 7.64 5.50 6.46
C GLU A 59 7.87 6.24 5.12
N GLY A 60 6.98 6.08 4.14
CA GLY A 60 7.06 6.69 2.82
C GLY A 60 7.89 5.90 1.79
N GLU A 61 8.47 4.78 2.18
CA GLU A 61 9.24 3.90 1.31
C GLU A 61 8.49 2.59 1.01
N TRP A 62 8.56 2.14 -0.24
CA TRP A 62 7.98 0.86 -0.66
C TRP A 62 8.99 -0.27 -0.55
N PHE A 63 8.58 -1.37 0.07
CA PHE A 63 9.36 -2.60 0.23
C PHE A 63 8.62 -3.78 -0.39
N PHE A 64 9.39 -4.76 -0.86
CA PHE A 64 8.88 -6.06 -1.29
C PHE A 64 9.51 -7.15 -0.44
N LYS A 65 8.69 -8.10 0.01
CA LYS A 65 9.16 -9.29 0.73
C LYS A 65 8.47 -10.55 0.22
N VAL A 66 9.17 -11.67 0.31
CA VAL A 66 8.58 -12.99 0.02
C VAL A 66 7.51 -13.29 1.05
N LEU A 67 6.36 -13.78 0.59
CA LEU A 67 5.26 -14.14 1.46
C LEU A 67 5.49 -15.55 2.04
N ASP A 68 5.64 -15.64 3.36
CA ASP A 68 5.61 -16.91 4.07
C ASP A 68 4.30 -17.06 4.82
N LYS A 69 3.35 -17.80 4.24
CA LYS A 69 2.04 -18.08 4.85
C LYS A 69 2.13 -18.99 6.08
N THR A 70 3.27 -19.61 6.33
CA THR A 70 3.50 -20.46 7.51
C THR A 70 4.07 -19.66 8.68
N HIS A 71 4.46 -18.40 8.46
CA HIS A 71 4.95 -17.53 9.51
C HIS A 71 3.84 -17.20 10.52
N PRO A 72 4.11 -17.25 11.84
CA PRO A 72 3.09 -17.01 12.87
C PRO A 72 2.45 -15.61 12.80
N ASP A 73 3.20 -14.63 12.29
CA ASP A 73 2.73 -13.24 12.12
C ASP A 73 2.03 -13.00 10.77
N TYR A 74 1.83 -14.03 9.94
CA TYR A 74 1.13 -13.88 8.67
C TYR A 74 -0.35 -13.56 8.93
N GLN A 75 -0.76 -12.35 8.56
CA GLN A 75 -2.15 -11.96 8.47
C GLN A 75 -2.58 -11.97 7.00
N PRO A 76 -3.57 -12.80 6.61
CA PRO A 76 -4.15 -12.73 5.28
C PRO A 76 -4.68 -11.32 5.02
N LEU A 77 -4.37 -10.75 3.86
CA LEU A 77 -4.99 -9.50 3.41
C LEU A 77 -6.48 -9.79 3.14
N GLU A 78 -7.33 -9.44 4.09
CA GLU A 78 -8.78 -9.48 3.91
C GLU A 78 -9.21 -8.27 3.07
N TYR A 79 -9.18 -8.43 1.75
CA TYR A 79 -9.92 -7.54 0.86
C TYR A 79 -11.40 -7.93 0.96
N SER A 80 -12.11 -7.39 1.95
CA SER A 80 -13.56 -7.54 2.00
C SER A 80 -14.19 -6.85 0.80
N SER A 81 -15.27 -7.41 0.26
CA SER A 81 -16.05 -6.77 -0.80
C SER A 81 -16.51 -5.37 -0.37
N GLU A 82 -16.85 -5.21 0.90
CA GLU A 82 -17.23 -3.93 1.50
C GLU A 82 -16.10 -2.89 1.45
N PHE A 83 -14.84 -3.31 1.68
CA PHE A 83 -13.69 -2.43 1.57
C PHE A 83 -13.41 -2.00 0.12
N ALA A 84 -13.51 -2.94 -0.83
CA ALA A 84 -13.37 -2.63 -2.25
C ALA A 84 -14.49 -1.68 -2.73
N GLU A 85 -15.73 -1.90 -2.29
CA GLU A 85 -16.86 -1.02 -2.59
C GLU A 85 -16.68 0.37 -1.98
N THR A 86 -16.10 0.48 -0.78
CA THR A 86 -15.77 1.77 -0.15
C THR A 86 -14.78 2.59 -0.99
N ILE A 87 -13.74 1.94 -1.52
CA ILE A 87 -12.77 2.58 -2.41
C ILE A 87 -13.45 3.08 -3.69
N ILE A 88 -14.28 2.24 -4.31
CA ILE A 88 -15.00 2.59 -5.53
C ILE A 88 -15.99 3.74 -5.27
N ALA A 89 -16.75 3.68 -4.17
CA ALA A 89 -17.70 4.72 -3.78
C ALA A 89 -17.01 6.08 -3.54
N ALA A 90 -15.85 6.09 -2.89
CA ALA A 90 -15.06 7.31 -2.69
C ALA A 90 -14.59 7.93 -4.02
N SER A 91 -14.28 7.11 -5.03
CA SER A 91 -13.83 7.59 -6.35
C SER A 91 -14.97 8.06 -7.28
N CYS A 92 -16.21 7.62 -7.01
CA CYS A 92 -17.39 7.93 -7.82
C CYS A 92 -18.26 9.06 -7.22
N GLY A 93 -17.84 9.67 -6.11
CA GLY A 93 -18.53 10.82 -5.53
C GLY A 93 -18.57 12.01 -6.50
N GLU A 94 -19.72 12.67 -6.58
CA GLU A 94 -19.85 13.96 -7.26
C GLU A 94 -18.98 14.98 -6.51
N PHE A 95 -18.08 15.67 -7.21
CA PHE A 95 -17.30 16.75 -6.60
C PHE A 95 -18.26 17.88 -6.23
N VAL A 96 -18.59 17.98 -4.94
CA VAL A 96 -19.42 19.08 -4.43
C VAL A 96 -18.50 20.25 -4.12
N GLU A 97 -18.80 21.40 -4.70
CA GLU A 97 -18.14 22.66 -4.33
C GLU A 97 -18.53 22.98 -2.88
N ILE A 98 -17.52 23.03 -2.01
CA ILE A 98 -17.69 23.39 -0.60
C ILE A 98 -17.61 24.90 -0.50
N ASP A 99 -18.59 25.52 0.16
CA ASP A 99 -18.47 26.91 0.59
C ASP A 99 -17.41 26.99 1.69
N VAL A 100 -16.32 27.69 1.39
CA VAL A 100 -15.16 27.80 2.27
C VAL A 100 -15.52 28.46 3.60
N ASP A 101 -16.45 29.42 3.59
CA ASP A 101 -16.83 30.14 4.79
C ASP A 101 -17.64 29.24 5.75
N ASP A 102 -18.55 28.42 5.21
CA ASP A 102 -19.32 27.45 5.99
C ASP A 102 -18.43 26.35 6.57
N PHE A 103 -17.45 25.85 5.80
CA PHE A 103 -16.52 24.84 6.27
C PHE A 103 -15.57 25.35 7.36
N LEU A 104 -15.11 26.61 7.26
CA LEU A 104 -14.33 27.25 8.32
C LEU A 104 -15.15 27.42 9.60
N ALA A 105 -16.43 27.77 9.49
CA ALA A 105 -17.32 27.88 10.64
C ALA A 105 -17.54 26.52 11.34
N GLU A 106 -17.67 25.43 10.57
CA GLU A 106 -17.77 24.07 11.13
C GLU A 106 -16.48 23.65 11.86
N LEU A 107 -15.32 23.95 11.27
CA LEU A 107 -14.02 23.68 11.90
C LEU A 107 -13.85 24.45 13.21
N ASP A 108 -14.24 25.72 13.26
CA ASP A 108 -14.18 26.52 14.49
C ASP A 108 -15.07 25.92 15.60
N VAL A 109 -16.25 25.41 15.25
CA VAL A 109 -17.13 24.71 16.19
C VAL A 109 -16.50 23.42 16.70
N MET A 110 -15.90 22.62 15.83
CA MET A 110 -15.22 21.37 16.21
C MET A 110 -14.01 21.63 17.11
N ILE A 111 -13.22 22.67 16.81
CA ILE A 111 -12.08 23.11 17.62
C ILE A 111 -12.57 23.59 18.99
N ALA A 112 -13.63 24.40 19.04
CA ALA A 112 -14.21 24.86 20.29
C ALA A 112 -14.74 23.71 21.16
N GLN A 113 -15.34 22.68 20.55
CA GLN A 113 -15.78 21.48 21.26
C GLN A 113 -14.60 20.68 21.82
N ALA A 114 -13.52 20.52 21.05
CA ALA A 114 -12.32 19.82 21.49
C ALA A 114 -11.55 20.57 22.60
N GLN A 115 -11.58 21.90 22.57
CA GLN A 115 -10.96 22.75 23.60
C GLN A 115 -11.87 22.91 24.84
N GLY A 116 -13.19 22.80 24.68
CA GLY A 116 -14.18 22.90 25.76
C GLY A 116 -14.18 21.69 26.71
N THR A 117 -13.56 20.58 26.34
CA THR A 117 -13.43 19.39 27.21
C THR A 117 -12.32 19.47 28.26
N ASP A 118 -11.48 20.51 28.26
CA ASP A 118 -10.38 20.66 29.24
C ASP A 118 -10.70 21.61 30.42
N SER A 119 -11.92 22.13 30.55
CA SER A 119 -12.23 23.15 31.57
C SER A 119 -13.12 22.71 32.74
N ASP A 120 -13.50 21.44 32.87
CA ASP A 120 -14.30 20.95 34.02
C ASP A 120 -13.57 19.89 34.87
N SER A 121 -12.31 20.18 35.20
CA SER A 121 -11.67 19.56 36.37
C SER A 121 -10.68 20.50 37.05
N SER A 122 -11.18 21.62 37.58
CA SER A 122 -10.61 22.26 38.77
C SER A 122 -11.55 23.29 39.41
N ASN A 123 -12.04 22.88 40.59
CA ASN A 123 -12.43 23.68 41.77
C ASN A 123 -13.93 23.97 41.99
#